data_AF-A0A815VVB6-F1
#
_entry.id   AF-A0A815VVB6-F1
#
_cell.length_a   1.000
_cell.length_b   1.000
_cell.length_c   1.000
_cell.angle_alpha   90.00
_cell.angle_beta   90.00
_cell.angle_gamma   90.00
#
_symmetry.space_group_name_H-M   'P 1'
#
loop_
_entity.id
_entity.type
_entity.pdbx_description
1 polymer ?
#
loop_
_entity_poly.entity_id
_entity_poly.type
_entity_poly.pdbx_seq_one_letter_code
_entity_poly.pdbx_strand_id
1 'polypeptide(L)'
;MYKMSGISPFTQTGFELAKGGLWKPRDHTLPPIVYGLKLLNFKAPFFDIEMHVINEKEIHLKEVILDIGIRLRTSTLSESVRRSKIGPLNIQHSLVIDEITPDNLIDNIDTIETIIEKSNLLDKTILVNKTHKDETKLLGKQLDESTVDLYKTKRLINYDRQTYTEEEEEEEENENIRR
;
A
#
# COMPACT_ATOMS: atom_id res chain seq x y z
N MET A 1 17.60 6.45 -6.10
CA MET A 1 17.03 5.24 -6.75
C MET A 1 17.96 4.03 -6.62
N TYR A 2 19.20 4.05 -7.13
CA TYR A 2 20.09 2.86 -7.07
C TYR A 2 20.41 2.35 -5.65
N LYS A 3 20.48 3.25 -4.65
CA LYS A 3 20.74 2.87 -3.25
C LYS A 3 19.68 1.92 -2.67
N MET A 4 18.46 1.94 -3.22
CA MET A 4 17.30 1.18 -2.73
C MET A 4 17.15 -0.19 -3.42
N SER A 5 17.91 -0.48 -4.48
CA SER A 5 17.89 -1.82 -5.10
C SER A 5 18.84 -2.80 -4.39
N GLY A 6 19.65 -2.34 -3.44
CA GLY A 6 20.65 -3.16 -2.74
C GLY A 6 21.74 -3.72 -3.66
N ILE A 7 21.89 -3.19 -4.89
CA ILE A 7 22.89 -3.62 -5.87
C ILE A 7 23.73 -2.40 -6.26
N SER A 8 25.05 -2.56 -6.24
CA SER A 8 25.95 -1.50 -6.67
C SER A 8 25.84 -1.27 -8.18
N PRO A 9 25.72 -0.03 -8.66
CA PRO A 9 25.64 0.27 -10.09
C PRO A 9 26.92 -0.04 -10.86
N PHE A 10 28.04 -0.22 -10.15
CA PHE A 10 29.34 -0.51 -10.74
C PHE A 10 29.61 -2.01 -10.93
N THR A 11 28.66 -2.89 -10.58
CA THR A 11 28.79 -4.32 -10.85
C THR A 11 28.14 -4.70 -12.18
N GLN A 12 28.57 -5.84 -12.74
CA GLN A 12 27.97 -6.41 -13.94
C GLN A 12 26.44 -6.58 -13.78
N THR A 13 25.99 -7.04 -12.61
CA THR A 13 24.57 -7.16 -12.25
C THR A 13 23.84 -5.81 -12.25
N GLY A 14 24.48 -4.74 -11.75
CA GLY A 14 23.91 -3.40 -11.79
C GLY A 14 23.76 -2.87 -13.22
N PHE A 15 24.75 -3.14 -14.08
CA PHE A 15 24.69 -2.79 -15.51
C PHE A 15 23.56 -3.51 -16.24
N GLU A 16 23.41 -4.82 -16.02
CA GLU A 16 22.34 -5.63 -16.62
C GLU A 16 20.95 -5.15 -16.19
N LEU A 17 20.78 -4.83 -14.91
CA LEU A 17 19.55 -4.26 -14.38
C LEU A 17 19.25 -2.88 -14.97
N ALA A 18 20.26 -2.02 -15.11
CA ALA A 18 20.09 -0.71 -15.76
C ALA A 18 19.70 -0.84 -17.24
N LYS A 19 20.22 -1.85 -17.94
CA LYS A 19 19.80 -2.16 -19.31
C LYS A 19 18.34 -2.60 -19.39
N GLY A 20 17.84 -3.31 -18.37
CA GLY A 20 16.45 -3.72 -18.23
C GLY A 20 15.45 -2.58 -17.95
N GLY A 21 15.94 -1.37 -17.69
CA GLY A 21 15.14 -0.17 -17.51
C GLY A 21 15.09 0.33 -16.06
N LEU A 22 13.89 0.66 -15.59
CA LEU A 22 13.70 1.34 -14.31
C LEU A 22 14.05 0.43 -13.13
N TRP A 23 14.91 0.91 -12.23
CA TRP A 23 15.32 0.14 -11.05
C TRP A 23 14.17 0.05 -10.05
N LYS A 24 13.75 -1.17 -9.73
CA LYS A 24 12.81 -1.45 -8.65
C LYS A 24 13.57 -1.59 -7.33
N PRO A 25 13.02 -1.12 -6.21
CA PRO A 25 13.55 -1.42 -4.88
C PRO A 25 13.55 -2.91 -4.64
N ARG A 26 14.50 -3.34 -3.83
CA ARG A 26 14.66 -4.75 -3.49
C ARG A 26 13.55 -5.25 -2.60
N ASP A 27 13.18 -4.43 -1.60
CA ASP A 27 12.24 -4.82 -0.55
C ASP A 27 11.05 -3.86 -0.47
N HIS A 28 9.90 -4.41 -0.11
CA HIS A 28 8.66 -3.66 0.10
C HIS A 28 8.64 -2.85 1.41
N THR A 29 9.60 -3.09 2.30
CA THR A 29 9.80 -2.38 3.57
C THR A 29 10.53 -1.05 3.41
N LEU A 30 11.12 -0.81 2.23
CA LEU A 30 11.78 0.44 1.90
C LEU A 30 10.76 1.58 1.78
N PRO A 31 11.15 2.82 2.10
CA PRO A 31 10.24 3.96 2.07
C PRO A 31 9.63 4.17 0.69
N PRO A 32 8.46 4.82 0.60
CA PRO A 32 7.74 5.02 -0.64
C PRO A 32 8.61 5.75 -1.67
N ILE A 33 8.53 5.31 -2.93
CA ILE A 33 9.26 5.95 -4.03
C ILE A 33 8.28 6.44 -5.07
N VAL A 34 8.31 7.75 -5.30
CA VAL A 34 7.57 8.41 -6.37
C VAL A 34 8.40 8.38 -7.65
N TYR A 35 7.91 7.66 -8.65
CA TYR A 35 8.53 7.56 -9.98
C TYR A 35 8.09 8.68 -10.93
N GLY A 36 6.90 9.20 -10.73
CA GLY A 36 6.35 10.24 -11.59
C GLY A 36 5.21 10.96 -10.90
N LEU A 37 5.11 12.26 -11.19
CA LEU A 37 4.05 13.12 -10.71
C LEU A 37 3.58 13.96 -11.91
N LYS A 38 2.27 13.97 -12.14
CA LYS A 38 1.65 14.69 -13.25
C LYS A 38 0.43 15.46 -12.73
N LEU A 39 0.40 16.76 -12.99
CA LEU A 39 -0.78 17.59 -12.76
C LEU A 39 -1.80 17.31 -13.87
N LEU A 40 -2.99 16.85 -13.51
CA LEU A 40 -4.07 16.55 -14.46
C LEU A 40 -4.94 17.78 -14.69
N ASN A 41 -5.47 18.34 -13.61
CA ASN A 41 -6.34 19.51 -13.64
C ASN A 41 -5.87 20.51 -12.59
N PHE A 42 -6.00 21.80 -12.91
CA PHE A 42 -5.77 22.88 -11.97
C PHE A 42 -6.85 23.93 -12.13
N LYS A 43 -7.69 24.05 -11.12
CA LYS A 43 -8.76 25.06 -11.02
C LYS A 43 -8.80 25.56 -9.58
N ALA A 44 -7.98 26.57 -9.30
CA ALA A 44 -7.84 27.14 -7.97
C ALA A 44 -9.21 27.32 -7.26
N PRO A 45 -9.35 26.86 -5.99
CA PRO A 45 -8.31 26.28 -5.13
C PRO A 45 -8.06 24.76 -5.34
N PHE A 46 -8.74 24.11 -6.27
CA PHE A 46 -8.70 22.66 -6.49
C PHE A 46 -7.67 22.23 -7.53
N PHE A 47 -7.04 21.09 -7.31
CA PHE A 47 -6.11 20.51 -8.27
C PHE A 47 -6.06 18.98 -8.13
N ASP A 48 -5.86 18.32 -9.27
CA ASP A 48 -5.78 16.86 -9.36
C ASP A 48 -4.38 16.45 -9.78
N ILE A 49 -3.77 15.52 -9.04
CA ILE A 49 -2.43 15.00 -9.34
C ILE A 49 -2.51 13.49 -9.53
N GLU A 50 -1.93 13.02 -10.62
CA GLU A 50 -1.61 11.62 -10.84
C GLU A 50 -0.19 11.33 -10.35
N MET A 51 -0.06 10.31 -9.50
CA MET A 51 1.23 9.89 -8.93
C MET A 51 1.49 8.41 -9.23
N HIS A 52 2.69 8.12 -9.70
CA HIS A 52 3.19 6.75 -9.84
C HIS A 52 4.13 6.44 -8.68
N VAL A 53 3.67 5.62 -7.75
CA VAL A 53 4.38 5.35 -6.49
C VAL A 53 4.42 3.85 -6.24
N ILE A 54 5.49 3.39 -5.59
CA ILE A 54 5.66 2.03 -5.08
C ILE A 54 5.95 2.04 -3.58
N ASN A 55 5.70 0.90 -2.91
CA ASN A 55 5.80 0.75 -1.45
C ASN A 55 4.98 1.81 -0.69
N GLU A 56 3.83 2.13 -1.26
CA GLU A 56 3.02 3.26 -0.82
C GLU A 56 1.97 2.87 0.22
N LYS A 57 1.70 3.79 1.14
CA LYS A 57 0.55 3.76 2.06
C LYS A 57 -0.18 5.08 1.93
N GLU A 58 -1.50 5.09 1.88
CA GLU A 58 -2.32 6.31 1.67
C GLU A 58 -1.85 7.58 2.42
N ILE A 59 -1.31 7.42 3.63
CA ILE A 59 -0.75 8.52 4.42
C ILE A 59 0.40 9.25 3.71
N HIS A 60 1.31 8.56 3.01
CA HIS A 60 2.44 9.21 2.36
C HIS A 60 1.98 10.00 1.12
N LEU A 61 0.97 9.52 0.37
CA LEU A 61 0.34 10.32 -0.68
C LEU A 61 -0.21 11.64 -0.13
N LYS A 62 -0.86 11.59 1.03
CA LYS A 62 -1.40 12.79 1.70
C LYS A 62 -0.28 13.73 2.18
N GLU A 63 0.81 13.18 2.71
CA GLU A 63 2.00 13.95 3.09
C GLU A 63 2.61 14.68 1.89
N VAL A 64 2.69 14.05 0.72
CA VAL A 64 3.17 14.72 -0.51
C VAL A 64 2.29 15.91 -0.88
N ILE A 65 0.97 15.78 -0.79
CA ILE A 65 0.04 16.89 -1.05
C ILE A 65 0.19 18.02 -0.02
N LEU A 66 0.41 17.66 1.24
CA LEU A 66 0.66 18.63 2.30
C LEU A 66 1.98 19.38 2.07
N ASP A 67 3.05 18.67 1.72
CA ASP A 67 4.36 19.24 1.39
C ASP A 67 4.28 20.20 0.19
N ILE A 68 3.48 19.88 -0.82
CA ILE A 68 3.22 20.78 -1.95
C ILE A 68 2.54 22.06 -1.43
N GLY A 69 1.53 21.94 -0.57
CA GLY A 69 0.86 23.08 0.05
C GLY A 69 1.81 23.98 0.83
N ILE A 70 2.64 23.38 1.69
CA ILE A 70 3.66 24.08 2.48
C ILE A 70 4.63 24.83 1.56
N ARG A 71 5.11 24.18 0.48
CA ARG A 71 6.00 24.80 -0.50
C ARG A 71 5.36 25.98 -1.24
N LEU A 72 4.05 25.92 -1.45
CA LEU A 72 3.26 27.00 -2.05
C LEU A 72 2.83 28.07 -1.03
N ARG A 73 3.18 27.91 0.26
CA ARG A 73 2.75 28.78 1.38
C ARG A 73 1.22 28.84 1.52
N THR A 74 0.57 27.72 1.26
CA THR A 74 -0.88 27.53 1.36
C THR A 74 -1.20 26.36 2.29
N SER A 75 -2.41 26.33 2.84
CA SER A 75 -2.93 25.13 3.51
C SER A 75 -3.60 24.25 2.47
N THR A 76 -3.22 22.98 2.42
CA THR A 76 -3.81 21.99 1.51
C THR A 76 -4.48 20.87 2.31
N LEU A 77 -5.58 20.38 1.76
CA LEU A 77 -6.31 19.22 2.27
C LEU A 77 -6.50 18.25 1.09
N SER A 78 -6.28 16.97 1.34
CA SER A 78 -6.62 15.92 0.38
C SER A 78 -8.10 15.57 0.55
N GLU A 79 -8.92 15.92 -0.44
CA GLU A 79 -10.36 15.60 -0.46
C GLU A 79 -10.60 14.12 -0.77
N SER A 80 -9.93 13.60 -1.80
CA SER A 80 -10.06 12.20 -2.20
C SER A 80 -8.73 11.64 -2.68
N VAL A 81 -8.57 10.33 -2.50
CA VAL A 81 -7.44 9.55 -3.02
C VAL A 81 -8.02 8.32 -3.71
N ARG A 82 -7.63 8.10 -4.96
CA ARG A 82 -8.12 6.98 -5.75
C ARG A 82 -6.98 6.27 -6.46
N ARG A 83 -6.94 4.94 -6.31
CA ARG A 83 -6.01 4.09 -7.07
C ARG A 83 -6.61 3.82 -8.44
N SER A 84 -6.00 4.35 -9.50
CA SER A 84 -6.42 4.13 -10.89
C SER A 84 -5.87 2.84 -11.50
N LYS A 85 -4.70 2.40 -11.04
CA LYS A 85 -3.95 1.26 -11.58
C LYS A 85 -3.14 0.55 -10.51
N ILE A 86 -3.05 -0.78 -10.59
CA ILE A 86 -2.16 -1.62 -9.81
C ILE A 86 -1.44 -2.59 -10.74
N GLY A 87 -0.14 -2.39 -10.93
CA GLY A 87 0.64 -3.19 -11.87
C GLY A 87 0.02 -3.16 -13.28
N PRO A 88 -0.38 -4.30 -13.87
CA PRO A 88 -1.03 -4.34 -15.18
C PRO A 88 -2.54 -4.08 -15.09
N LEU A 89 -3.13 -4.16 -13.90
CA LEU A 89 -4.56 -4.06 -13.69
C LEU A 89 -4.98 -2.59 -13.60
N ASN A 90 -5.91 -2.19 -14.45
CA ASN A 90 -6.55 -0.88 -14.44
C ASN A 90 -7.93 -0.97 -13.77
N ILE A 91 -8.54 0.19 -13.55
CA ILE A 91 -9.91 0.32 -13.05
C ILE A 91 -10.96 -0.46 -13.86
N GLN A 92 -10.74 -0.67 -15.16
CA GLN A 92 -11.70 -1.41 -15.99
C GLN A 92 -11.79 -2.90 -15.62
N HIS A 93 -10.85 -3.41 -14.84
CA HIS A 93 -10.85 -4.77 -14.33
C HIS A 93 -11.39 -4.86 -12.90
N SER A 94 -11.71 -3.73 -12.25
CA SER A 94 -12.32 -3.76 -10.92
C SER A 94 -13.84 -3.93 -11.04
N LEU A 95 -14.40 -4.81 -10.21
CA LEU A 95 -15.85 -4.97 -10.06
C LEU A 95 -16.39 -3.99 -9.02
N VAL A 96 -17.50 -3.32 -9.35
CA VAL A 96 -18.28 -2.53 -8.39
C VAL A 96 -19.12 -3.48 -7.55
N ILE A 97 -19.33 -3.16 -6.27
CA ILE A 97 -20.07 -4.01 -5.32
C ILE A 97 -21.46 -4.38 -5.87
N ASP A 98 -22.15 -3.44 -6.51
CA ASP A 98 -23.49 -3.63 -7.07
C ASP A 98 -23.51 -4.54 -8.31
N GLU A 99 -22.36 -4.76 -8.95
CA GLU A 99 -22.21 -5.58 -10.16
C GLU A 99 -21.71 -7.00 -9.86
N ILE A 100 -21.48 -7.33 -8.58
CA ILE A 100 -21.00 -8.65 -8.15
C ILE A 100 -22.14 -9.66 -8.28
N THR A 101 -22.16 -10.33 -9.43
CA THR A 101 -22.91 -11.57 -9.64
C THR A 101 -21.93 -12.73 -9.79
N PRO A 102 -22.33 -13.97 -9.47
CA PRO A 102 -21.45 -15.13 -9.63
C PRO A 102 -20.86 -15.26 -11.04
N ASP A 103 -21.67 -15.00 -12.06
CA ASP A 103 -21.25 -15.10 -13.47
C ASP A 103 -20.22 -14.02 -13.82
N ASN A 104 -20.51 -12.75 -13.48
CA ASN A 104 -19.57 -11.64 -13.70
C ASN A 104 -18.26 -11.84 -12.93
N LEU A 105 -18.32 -12.45 -11.75
CA LEU A 105 -17.14 -12.72 -10.94
C LEU A 105 -16.23 -13.77 -11.59
N ILE A 106 -16.81 -14.86 -12.10
CA ILE A 106 -16.06 -15.91 -12.80
C ILE A 106 -15.40 -15.34 -14.05
N ASP A 107 -16.17 -14.62 -14.88
CA ASP A 107 -15.64 -13.97 -16.09
C ASP A 107 -14.51 -12.98 -15.76
N ASN A 108 -14.66 -12.21 -14.67
CA ASN A 108 -13.63 -11.28 -14.23
C ASN A 108 -12.36 -12.01 -13.78
N ILE A 109 -12.47 -13.11 -13.03
CA ILE A 109 -11.32 -13.93 -12.61
C ILE A 109 -10.56 -14.44 -13.84
N ASP A 110 -11.24 -15.02 -14.82
CA ASP A 110 -10.61 -15.56 -16.04
C ASP A 110 -9.87 -14.47 -16.83
N THR A 111 -10.47 -13.28 -16.93
CA THR A 111 -9.81 -12.14 -17.60
C THR A 111 -8.57 -11.67 -16.84
N ILE A 112 -8.62 -11.62 -15.51
CA ILE A 112 -7.49 -11.22 -14.68
C ILE A 112 -6.36 -12.25 -14.77
N GLU A 113 -6.66 -13.55 -14.73
CA GLU A 113 -5.67 -14.61 -14.88
C GLU A 113 -4.95 -14.48 -16.22
N THR A 114 -5.70 -14.31 -17.31
CA THR A 114 -5.13 -14.10 -18.65
C THR A 114 -4.19 -12.88 -18.70
N ILE A 115 -4.53 -11.78 -18.01
CA ILE A 115 -3.69 -10.57 -17.96
C ILE A 115 -2.41 -10.84 -17.15
N ILE A 116 -2.53 -11.54 -16.02
CA ILE A 116 -1.40 -11.89 -15.16
C ILE A 116 -0.41 -12.78 -15.91
N GLU A 117 -0.91 -13.82 -16.60
CA GLU A 117 -0.09 -14.71 -17.42
C GLU A 117 0.67 -13.94 -18.51
N LYS A 118 -0.03 -13.09 -19.28
CA LYS A 118 0.60 -12.26 -20.33
C LYS A 118 1.66 -11.31 -19.80
N SER A 119 1.48 -10.83 -18.57
CA SER A 119 2.37 -9.84 -17.97
C SER A 119 3.67 -10.44 -17.40
N ASN A 120 3.85 -11.77 -17.42
CA ASN A 120 4.96 -12.47 -16.77
C ASN A 120 5.16 -12.06 -15.29
N LEU A 121 4.13 -11.54 -14.62
CA LEU A 121 4.18 -11.08 -13.23
C LEU A 121 4.10 -12.22 -12.21
N LEU A 122 4.13 -13.47 -12.67
CA LEU A 122 4.28 -14.67 -11.85
C LEU A 122 5.69 -14.81 -11.24
N ASP A 123 6.50 -13.74 -11.22
CA ASP A 123 7.50 -13.60 -10.16
C ASP A 123 6.74 -13.56 -8.82
N LYS A 124 6.78 -14.70 -8.12
CA LYS A 124 6.02 -15.14 -6.93
C LYS A 124 6.25 -14.26 -5.67
N THR A 125 6.57 -12.99 -5.84
CA THR A 125 6.95 -12.03 -4.81
C THR A 125 5.94 -10.89 -4.65
N ILE A 126 5.17 -10.52 -5.69
CA ILE A 126 4.33 -9.31 -5.62
C ILE A 126 2.94 -9.56 -5.02
N LEU A 127 2.42 -10.79 -5.07
CA LEU A 127 1.05 -11.10 -4.60
C LEU A 127 1.00 -11.77 -3.23
N VAL A 128 2.14 -12.05 -2.61
CA VAL A 128 2.17 -12.65 -1.27
C VAL A 128 2.63 -11.58 -0.30
N ASN A 129 1.73 -11.14 0.57
CA ASN A 129 2.11 -10.61 1.88
C ASN A 129 2.90 -11.71 2.61
N LYS A 130 4.17 -11.92 2.26
CA LYS A 130 5.02 -12.90 2.91
C LYS A 130 5.31 -12.37 4.29
N THR A 131 4.68 -12.96 5.29
CA THR A 131 5.10 -12.86 6.68
C THR A 131 6.60 -13.11 6.75
N HIS A 132 7.30 -12.17 7.41
CA HIS A 132 8.76 -12.06 7.64
C HIS A 132 9.57 -13.33 8.02
N LYS A 133 8.96 -14.51 8.13
CA LYS A 133 9.63 -15.75 8.54
C LYS A 133 10.43 -16.44 7.43
N ASP A 134 10.09 -16.24 6.16
CA ASP A 134 10.67 -17.06 5.08
C ASP A 134 12.00 -16.51 4.52
N GLU A 135 12.31 -15.25 4.76
CA GLU A 135 13.51 -14.58 4.20
C GLU A 135 14.82 -15.04 4.88
N THR A 136 14.75 -15.52 6.13
CA THR A 136 15.94 -15.96 6.88
C THR A 136 16.50 -17.31 6.44
N LYS A 137 15.78 -18.07 5.60
CA LYS A 137 16.25 -19.37 5.07
C LYS A 137 16.94 -19.28 3.71
N LEU A 138 16.72 -18.20 2.95
CA LEU A 138 17.26 -18.04 1.58
C LEU A 138 18.53 -17.20 1.51
N LEU A 139 18.86 -16.46 2.58
CA LEU A 139 20.10 -15.70 2.68
C LEU A 139 21.09 -16.49 3.54
N GLY A 140 22.05 -17.14 2.87
CA GLY A 140 23.24 -17.68 3.53
C GLY A 140 23.83 -16.62 4.45
N LYS A 141 24.04 -17.01 5.71
CA LYS A 141 24.57 -16.20 6.80
C LYS A 141 25.66 -15.21 6.36
N GLN A 142 25.34 -13.92 6.47
CA GLN A 142 26.26 -12.93 7.05
C GLN A 142 25.42 -11.76 7.56
N LEU A 143 24.94 -11.89 8.80
CA LEU A 143 24.40 -10.79 9.57
C LEU A 143 25.60 -10.01 10.12
N ASP A 144 25.90 -8.85 9.55
CA ASP A 144 26.71 -7.86 10.26
C ASP A 144 25.81 -7.25 11.35
N GLU A 145 26.23 -7.42 12.61
CA GLU A 145 25.53 -7.06 13.86
C GLU A 145 25.29 -5.54 14.06
N SER A 146 25.44 -4.72 13.02
CA SER A 146 25.26 -3.25 13.10
C SER A 146 23.96 -2.74 12.48
N THR A 147 23.10 -3.62 11.93
CA THR A 147 21.76 -3.20 11.46
C THR A 147 20.83 -3.10 12.67
N VAL A 148 20.79 -1.92 13.26
CA VAL A 148 19.90 -1.56 14.37
C VAL A 148 18.44 -1.87 13.98
N ASP A 149 17.83 -2.80 14.71
CA ASP A 149 16.40 -3.16 14.64
C ASP A 149 15.52 -1.92 14.91
N LEU A 150 15.16 -1.16 13.87
CA LEU A 150 14.23 -0.02 14.01
C LEU A 150 12.79 -0.43 14.33
N TYR A 151 12.46 -1.73 14.26
CA TYR A 151 11.10 -2.25 14.46
C TYR A 151 10.86 -2.93 15.82
N LYS A 152 11.79 -2.82 16.77
CA LYS A 152 11.56 -3.26 18.17
C LYS A 152 10.75 -2.29 19.02
N THR A 153 9.98 -1.38 18.42
CA THR A 153 8.90 -0.69 19.13
C THR A 153 7.59 -1.44 18.91
N LYS A 154 7.36 -2.47 19.74
CA LYS A 154 6.01 -2.95 20.04
C LYS A 154 5.22 -1.79 20.64
N ARG A 155 4.50 -1.03 19.82
CA ARG A 155 3.33 -0.28 20.33
C ARG A 155 2.25 -1.31 20.59
N LEU A 156 1.99 -1.56 21.87
CA LEU A 156 0.77 -2.19 22.34
C LEU A 156 -0.39 -1.29 21.88
N ILE A 157 -1.16 -1.74 20.90
CA ILE A 157 -2.41 -1.10 20.52
C ILE A 157 -3.46 -1.68 21.47
N ASN A 158 -3.78 -0.94 22.52
CA ASN A 158 -4.97 -1.21 23.32
C ASN A 158 -6.18 -0.92 22.43
N TYR A 159 -6.91 -1.97 22.04
CA TYR A 159 -8.28 -1.81 21.60
C TYR A 159 -9.15 -1.70 22.85
N ASP A 160 -9.44 -0.47 23.27
CA ASP A 160 -10.59 -0.24 24.15
C ASP A 160 -11.85 -0.57 23.34
N ARG A 161 -12.34 -1.80 23.49
CA ARG A 161 -13.74 -2.11 23.19
C ARG A 161 -14.57 -1.45 24.28
N GLN A 162 -15.13 -0.28 24.01
CA GLN A 162 -16.35 0.15 24.69
C GLN A 162 -17.47 -0.78 24.19
N THR A 163 -17.69 -1.86 24.94
CA THR A 163 -18.96 -2.57 24.91
C THR A 163 -19.99 -1.63 25.49
N TYR A 164 -20.97 -1.22 24.66
CA TYR A 164 -22.22 -0.68 25.16
C TYR A 164 -22.80 -1.73 26.11
N THR A 165 -22.96 -1.34 27.37
CA THR A 165 -23.56 -2.12 28.44
C THR A 165 -25.05 -2.29 28.15
N GLU A 166 -25.47 -3.51 27.84
CA GLU A 166 -26.86 -3.98 27.92
C GLU A 166 -27.30 -4.19 29.40
N GLU A 167 -26.72 -3.44 30.34
CA GLU A 167 -26.99 -3.58 31.79
C GLU A 167 -27.93 -2.49 32.35
N GLU A 168 -28.43 -1.56 31.51
CA GLU A 168 -29.38 -0.52 31.96
C GLU A 168 -30.86 -0.86 31.70
N GLU A 169 -31.20 -1.99 31.07
CA GLU A 169 -32.61 -2.41 30.88
C GLU A 169 -33.10 -3.45 31.92
N GLU A 170 -32.22 -4.14 32.65
CA GLU A 170 -32.65 -5.13 33.68
C GLU A 170 -32.83 -4.54 35.10
N GLU A 171 -32.35 -3.32 35.37
CA GLU A 171 -32.55 -2.67 36.68
C GLU A 171 -33.88 -1.89 36.78
N GLU A 172 -34.44 -1.36 35.68
CA GLU A 172 -35.77 -0.72 35.73
C GLU A 172 -36.93 -1.74 35.80
N GLU A 173 -36.75 -2.97 35.30
CA GLU A 173 -37.79 -4.00 35.37
C GLU A 173 -37.87 -4.68 36.76
N ASN A 174 -36.76 -4.72 37.50
CA ASN A 174 -36.70 -5.32 38.83
C ASN A 174 -37.11 -4.39 39.98
N GLU A 175 -37.15 -3.06 39.78
CA GLU A 175 -37.66 -2.12 40.79
C GLU A 175 -39.20 -1.97 40.74
N ASN A 176 -39.85 -2.32 39.62
CA ASN A 176 -41.32 -2.28 39.47
C ASN A 176 -42.06 -3.53 40.00
N ILE A 177 -41.34 -4.56 40.46
CA ILE A 177 -41.95 -5.76 41.08
C ILE A 177 -41.88 -5.72 42.62
N ARG A 178 -41.27 -4.67 43.20
CA ARG A 178 -41.16 -4.49 44.66
C ARG A 178 -41.74 -3.18 45.22
N ARG A 179 -42.64 -2.51 44.49
CA ARG A 179 -43.46 -1.41 45.03
C ARG A 179 -44.95 -1.63 44.81
#